data_AF-A0A1Q7G2L1-F1
#
_entry.id   AF-A0A1Q7G2L1-F1
#
_cell.length_a   1.000
_cell.length_b   1.000
_cell.length_c   1.000
_cell.angle_alpha   90.00
_cell.angle_beta   90.00
_cell.angle_gamma   90.00
#
_symmetry.space_group_name_H-M   'P 1'
#
loop_
_entity.id
_entity.type
_entity.pdbx_description
1 polymer ?
#
loop_
_entity_poly.entity_id
_entity_poly.type
_entity_poly.pdbx_seq_one_letter_code
_entity_poly.pdbx_strand_id
1 'polypeptide(L)'
;MKKLSPLLRTTVPLAVIASVACGTVLAQATADHGHPDYSAADVHFMSGMIYHHAQAVLIAGWAPTHDASPSLRALCERIVVGQRDEITLMQRWLQARHEDIPDANAAHHTMPGMDHPMMMPGMLTAEQLAQLDSARGPEFDRLFLTFMIQHHKGAITMVNQLFGQGAGEQETVYRFASGVYADQTTEIERMQRMLGTLLFGEHRP
;
A
#
# COMPACT_ATOMS: atom_id res chain seq x y z
N MET A 1 0.70 -63.65 -73.34
CA MET A 1 1.41 -64.91 -73.68
C MET A 1 2.39 -65.24 -72.56
N LYS A 2 2.38 -66.51 -72.12
CA LYS A 2 3.46 -67.30 -71.49
C LYS A 2 4.19 -66.80 -70.23
N LYS A 3 3.99 -67.63 -69.18
CA LYS A 3 4.79 -67.88 -67.97
C LYS A 3 6.29 -68.06 -68.24
N LEU A 4 7.16 -67.71 -67.28
CA LEU A 4 7.97 -68.61 -66.41
C LEU A 4 9.09 -67.82 -65.67
N SER A 5 9.22 -68.04 -64.36
CA SER A 5 10.33 -67.70 -63.43
C SER A 5 11.47 -68.77 -63.50
N PRO A 6 12.59 -68.83 -62.70
CA PRO A 6 13.14 -68.05 -61.54
C PRO A 6 14.68 -67.71 -61.71
N LEU A 7 15.46 -67.12 -60.78
CA LEU A 7 16.19 -67.77 -59.66
C LEU A 7 17.08 -66.75 -58.88
N LEU A 8 16.92 -66.81 -57.56
CA LEU A 8 17.82 -66.61 -56.43
C LEU A 8 19.25 -66.04 -56.64
N ARG A 9 19.56 -64.94 -55.93
CA ARG A 9 20.86 -64.72 -55.28
C ARG A 9 20.66 -64.11 -53.89
N THR A 10 21.16 -64.83 -52.90
CA THR A 10 21.25 -64.55 -51.47
C THR A 10 22.08 -63.32 -51.14
N THR A 11 21.63 -62.49 -50.19
CA THR A 11 22.28 -62.21 -48.87
C THR A 11 21.36 -61.31 -48.02
N VAL A 12 21.37 -61.57 -46.71
CA VAL A 12 20.64 -60.94 -45.58
C VAL A 12 21.72 -60.40 -44.62
N PRO A 13 21.50 -59.51 -43.61
CA PRO A 13 20.41 -58.59 -43.25
C PRO A 13 20.91 -57.13 -42.99
N LEU A 14 20.01 -56.17 -42.73
CA LEU A 14 20.04 -55.42 -41.47
C LEU A 14 18.68 -54.77 -41.21
N ALA A 15 18.07 -55.12 -40.09
CA ALA A 15 16.81 -54.56 -39.63
C ALA A 15 16.99 -53.12 -39.14
N VAL A 16 16.08 -52.23 -39.54
CA VAL A 16 15.83 -50.97 -38.82
C VAL A 16 14.34 -50.92 -38.50
N ILE A 17 14.03 -51.20 -37.23
CA ILE A 17 12.72 -51.01 -36.64
C ILE A 17 12.63 -49.51 -36.30
N ALA A 18 11.83 -48.75 -37.05
CA ALA A 18 11.50 -47.38 -36.69
C ALA A 18 10.18 -47.38 -35.92
N SER A 19 10.28 -47.41 -34.60
CA SER A 19 9.17 -47.25 -33.66
C SER A 19 8.65 -45.80 -33.68
N VAL A 20 7.34 -45.67 -33.86
CA VAL A 20 6.59 -44.42 -33.67
C VAL A 20 6.62 -44.05 -32.19
N ALA A 21 7.21 -42.91 -31.85
CA ALA A 21 7.09 -42.31 -30.52
C ALA A 21 6.33 -40.99 -30.64
N CYS A 22 5.09 -41.00 -30.15
CA CYS A 22 4.30 -39.83 -29.85
C CYS A 22 4.98 -39.11 -28.67
N GLY A 23 5.72 -38.04 -28.95
CA GLY A 23 6.36 -37.22 -27.93
C GLY A 23 5.36 -36.19 -27.40
N THR A 24 4.82 -36.44 -26.19
CA THR A 24 4.16 -35.43 -25.38
C THR A 24 5.16 -34.31 -25.09
N VAL A 25 4.92 -33.10 -25.62
CA VAL A 25 5.63 -31.90 -25.21
C VAL A 25 5.12 -31.55 -23.81
N LEU A 26 5.79 -32.08 -22.79
CA LEU A 26 5.69 -31.53 -21.44
C LEU A 26 6.31 -30.13 -21.51
N ALA A 27 5.48 -29.11 -21.57
CA ALA A 27 5.89 -27.74 -21.32
C ALA A 27 6.42 -27.69 -19.89
N GLN A 28 7.74 -27.80 -19.73
CA GLN A 28 8.42 -27.44 -18.51
C GLN A 28 8.22 -25.93 -18.36
N ALA A 29 7.23 -25.53 -17.55
CA ALA A 29 7.22 -24.21 -16.96
C ALA A 29 8.51 -24.11 -16.14
N THR A 30 9.55 -23.53 -16.74
CA THR A 30 10.67 -23.01 -15.98
C THR A 30 10.03 -22.01 -15.03
N ALA A 31 9.96 -22.36 -13.74
CA ALA A 31 9.72 -21.37 -12.71
C ALA A 31 10.82 -20.35 -12.91
N ASP A 32 10.43 -19.21 -13.48
CA ASP A 32 11.26 -18.03 -13.50
C ASP A 32 11.55 -17.74 -12.03
N HIS A 33 12.76 -18.07 -11.57
CA HIS A 33 13.26 -17.56 -10.30
C HIS A 33 13.75 -16.11 -10.55
N GLY A 34 12.95 -15.38 -11.32
CA GLY A 34 13.11 -14.00 -11.69
C GLY A 34 13.00 -13.18 -10.43
N HIS A 35 13.70 -12.05 -10.43
CA HIS A 35 13.62 -11.08 -9.36
C HIS A 35 12.17 -10.88 -8.91
N PRO A 36 11.91 -10.75 -7.59
CA PRO A 36 10.57 -10.46 -7.10
C PRO A 36 9.94 -9.32 -7.92
N ASP A 37 8.64 -9.43 -8.18
CA ASP A 37 7.87 -8.42 -8.93
C ASP A 37 7.76 -7.08 -8.20
N TYR A 38 8.42 -6.96 -7.05
CA TYR A 38 8.46 -5.83 -6.14
C TYR A 38 9.90 -5.58 -5.67
N SER A 39 10.16 -4.35 -5.24
CA SER A 39 11.44 -3.86 -4.75
C SER A 39 11.48 -3.74 -3.23
N ALA A 40 12.68 -3.64 -2.65
CA ALA A 40 12.82 -3.31 -1.24
C ALA A 40 12.20 -1.95 -0.87
N ALA A 41 12.16 -1.00 -1.82
CA ALA A 41 11.50 0.28 -1.64
C ALA A 41 9.98 0.14 -1.54
N ASP A 42 9.38 -0.83 -2.25
CA ASP A 42 7.94 -1.15 -2.11
C ASP A 42 7.62 -1.70 -0.73
N VAL A 43 8.45 -2.62 -0.21
CA VAL A 43 8.32 -3.15 1.15
C VAL A 43 8.44 -2.05 2.19
N HIS A 44 9.45 -1.18 2.04
CA HIS A 44 9.66 -0.05 2.94
C HIS A 44 8.47 0.92 2.92
N PHE A 45 7.95 1.24 1.74
CA PHE A 45 6.80 2.11 1.58
C PHE A 45 5.53 1.51 2.21
N MET A 46 5.20 0.26 1.90
CA MET A 46 4.03 -0.43 2.46
C MET A 46 4.12 -0.53 3.99
N SER A 47 5.29 -0.86 4.51
CA SER A 47 5.52 -0.96 5.95
C SER A 47 5.42 0.41 6.63
N GLY A 48 6.04 1.43 6.05
CA GLY A 48 5.99 2.80 6.57
C GLY A 48 4.57 3.37 6.55
N MET A 49 3.85 3.17 5.46
CA MET A 49 2.50 3.69 5.30
C MET A 49 1.50 3.03 6.26
N ILE A 50 1.72 1.78 6.71
CA ILE A 50 0.94 1.18 7.81
C ILE A 50 1.06 2.01 9.09
N TYR A 51 2.27 2.37 9.51
CA TYR A 51 2.49 3.18 10.71
C TYR A 51 1.93 4.60 10.55
N HIS A 52 2.07 5.18 9.35
CA HIS A 52 1.55 6.50 9.01
C HIS A 52 0.02 6.51 9.15
N HIS A 53 -0.66 5.59 8.48
CA HIS A 53 -2.11 5.46 8.56
C HIS A 53 -2.62 5.13 9.97
N ALA A 54 -1.87 4.32 10.72
CA ALA A 54 -2.24 3.99 12.09
C ALA A 54 -2.35 5.24 12.98
N GLN A 55 -1.46 6.23 12.84
CA GLN A 55 -1.55 7.48 13.59
C GLN A 55 -2.78 8.30 13.21
N ALA A 56 -3.10 8.38 11.91
CA ALA A 56 -4.31 9.07 11.44
C ALA A 56 -5.60 8.39 11.93
N VAL A 57 -5.68 7.05 11.92
CA VAL A 57 -6.80 6.28 12.49
C VAL A 57 -6.95 6.55 13.98
N LEU A 58 -5.84 6.59 14.74
CA LEU A 58 -5.85 6.90 16.17
C LEU A 58 -6.46 8.27 16.44
N ILE A 59 -5.92 9.33 15.83
CA ILE A 59 -6.36 10.70 16.14
C ILE A 59 -7.75 11.01 15.56
N ALA A 60 -8.14 10.40 14.43
CA ALA A 60 -9.50 10.50 13.92
C ALA A 60 -10.51 9.81 14.86
N GLY A 61 -10.10 8.73 15.52
CA GLY A 61 -10.89 8.04 16.54
C GLY A 61 -11.20 8.87 17.79
N TRP A 62 -10.51 9.98 18.03
CA TRP A 62 -10.74 10.88 19.16
C TRP A 62 -11.91 11.83 18.97
N ALA A 63 -12.33 12.11 17.74
CA ALA A 63 -13.38 13.08 17.44
C ALA A 63 -14.67 12.88 18.27
N PRO A 64 -15.17 11.64 18.51
CA PRO A 64 -16.37 11.46 19.32
C PRO A 64 -16.25 11.89 20.77
N THR A 65 -15.07 11.76 21.38
CA THR A 65 -14.81 12.04 22.80
C THR A 65 -14.22 13.42 23.06
N HIS A 66 -13.88 14.16 21.99
CA HIS A 66 -13.24 15.47 22.04
C HIS A 66 -14.19 16.62 21.67
N ASP A 67 -15.50 16.35 21.68
CA ASP A 67 -16.55 17.33 21.33
C ASP A 67 -16.41 17.92 19.93
N ALA A 68 -15.87 17.15 18.98
CA ALA A 68 -15.69 17.60 17.60
C ALA A 68 -17.02 17.98 16.94
N SER A 69 -17.00 18.97 16.04
CA SER A 69 -18.21 19.37 15.31
C SER A 69 -18.77 18.24 14.45
N PRO A 70 -20.08 18.25 14.11
CA PRO A 70 -20.68 17.21 13.28
C PRO A 70 -20.01 17.03 11.91
N SER A 71 -19.56 18.14 11.31
CA SER A 71 -18.87 18.11 10.01
C SER A 71 -17.50 17.46 10.12
N LEU A 72 -16.78 17.70 11.22
CA LEU A 72 -15.50 17.05 11.47
C LEU A 72 -15.65 15.58 11.84
N ARG A 73 -16.60 15.22 12.71
CA ARG A 73 -16.90 13.81 13.03
C ARG A 73 -17.13 12.98 11.77
N ALA A 74 -17.94 13.50 10.83
CA ALA A 74 -18.18 12.82 9.56
C ALA A 74 -16.90 12.68 8.71
N LEU A 75 -15.97 13.65 8.75
CA LEU A 75 -14.67 13.51 8.08
C LEU A 75 -13.85 12.39 8.75
N CYS A 76 -13.72 12.42 10.07
CA CYS A 76 -12.96 11.43 10.83
C CYS A 76 -13.48 10.00 10.62
N GLU A 77 -14.79 9.80 10.57
CA GLU A 77 -15.39 8.48 10.27
C GLU A 77 -14.94 7.93 8.91
N ARG A 78 -14.90 8.77 7.87
CA ARG A 78 -14.40 8.36 6.55
C ARG A 78 -12.91 8.04 6.56
N ILE A 79 -12.09 8.87 7.23
CA ILE A 79 -10.65 8.63 7.38
C ILE A 79 -10.42 7.28 8.07
N VAL A 80 -11.12 7.01 9.18
CA VAL A 80 -11.00 5.75 9.93
C VAL A 80 -11.35 4.55 9.07
N VAL A 81 -12.44 4.62 8.29
CA VAL A 81 -12.85 3.51 7.41
C VAL A 81 -11.83 3.31 6.29
N GLY A 82 -11.55 4.36 5.52
CA GLY A 82 -10.66 4.28 4.35
C GLY A 82 -9.25 3.79 4.74
N GLN A 83 -8.66 4.41 5.76
CA GLN A 83 -7.29 4.07 6.14
C GLN A 83 -7.16 2.69 6.82
N ARG A 84 -8.22 2.17 7.46
CA ARG A 84 -8.22 0.77 7.96
C ARG A 84 -8.26 -0.24 6.83
N ASP A 85 -9.04 0.03 5.79
CA ASP A 85 -9.09 -0.82 4.60
C ASP A 85 -7.73 -0.83 3.88
N GLU A 86 -7.08 0.33 3.79
CA GLU A 86 -5.73 0.48 3.24
C GLU A 86 -4.67 -0.23 4.10
N ILE A 87 -4.70 -0.11 5.43
CA ILE A 87 -3.83 -0.90 6.32
C ILE A 87 -3.99 -2.40 6.06
N THR A 88 -5.24 -2.86 5.93
CA THR A 88 -5.52 -4.27 5.65
C THR A 88 -4.94 -4.71 4.31
N LEU A 89 -5.02 -3.86 3.28
CA LEU A 89 -4.40 -4.12 1.98
C LEU A 89 -2.88 -4.26 2.11
N MET A 90 -2.22 -3.32 2.77
CA MET A 90 -0.76 -3.33 2.93
C MET A 90 -0.28 -4.54 3.72
N GLN A 91 -0.97 -4.88 4.82
CA GLN A 91 -0.65 -6.07 5.62
C GLN A 91 -0.77 -7.35 4.81
N ARG A 92 -1.84 -7.51 4.00
CA ARG A 92 -1.99 -8.67 3.11
C ARG A 92 -0.93 -8.71 2.02
N TRP A 93 -0.56 -7.55 1.47
CA TRP A 93 0.47 -7.44 0.44
C TRP A 93 1.83 -7.90 0.96
N LEU A 94 2.21 -7.49 2.19
CA LEU A 94 3.43 -7.92 2.89
C LEU A 94 3.37 -9.41 3.25
N GLN A 95 2.24 -9.87 3.82
CA GLN A 95 2.04 -11.26 4.21
C GLN A 95 2.20 -12.24 3.04
N ALA A 96 1.60 -11.91 1.89
CA ALA A 96 1.66 -12.74 0.68
C ALA A 96 3.09 -12.89 0.13
N ARG A 97 4.01 -12.02 0.55
CA ARG A 97 5.42 -11.99 0.17
C ARG A 97 6.36 -12.48 1.27
N HIS A 98 5.82 -12.93 2.39
CA HIS A 98 6.58 -13.33 3.59
C HIS A 98 7.48 -12.22 4.16
N GLU A 99 7.09 -10.96 3.94
CA GLU A 99 7.74 -9.80 4.54
C GLU A 99 7.23 -9.59 5.97
N ASP A 100 8.03 -8.89 6.78
CA ASP A 100 7.62 -8.47 8.12
C ASP A 100 6.40 -7.54 8.05
N ILE A 101 5.44 -7.76 8.95
CA ILE A 101 4.21 -6.98 9.02
C ILE A 101 4.27 -6.08 10.26
N PRO A 102 4.39 -4.76 10.08
CA PRO A 102 4.25 -3.78 11.16
C PRO A 102 2.99 -3.96 12.01
N ASP A 103 3.14 -3.78 13.32
CA ASP A 103 1.98 -3.64 14.21
C ASP A 103 1.29 -2.29 13.92
N ALA A 104 0.04 -2.36 13.47
CA ALA A 104 -0.82 -1.20 13.21
C ALA A 104 -1.35 -0.55 14.50
N ASN A 105 -0.97 -1.03 15.68
CA ASN A 105 -1.32 -0.40 16.95
C ASN A 105 -0.49 0.86 17.20
N ALA A 106 -1.03 2.01 16.79
CA ALA A 106 -0.42 3.33 16.97
C ALA A 106 -0.01 3.65 18.41
N ALA A 107 -0.69 3.06 19.43
CA ALA A 107 -0.39 3.32 20.83
C ALA A 107 0.96 2.75 21.30
N HIS A 108 1.52 1.76 20.59
CA HIS A 108 2.83 1.20 20.92
C HIS A 108 4.00 2.04 20.39
N HIS A 109 3.74 2.93 19.44
CA HIS A 109 4.77 3.72 18.74
C HIS A 109 5.03 5.10 19.36
N THR A 110 4.25 5.47 20.38
CA THR A 110 4.39 6.71 21.15
C THR A 110 5.27 6.58 22.40
N MET A 111 5.90 5.41 22.62
CA MET A 111 6.73 5.17 23.80
C MET A 111 8.09 5.91 23.71
N PRO A 112 8.45 6.74 24.71
CA PRO A 112 9.77 7.37 24.77
C PRO A 112 10.88 6.32 24.93
N GLY A 113 11.90 6.35 24.07
CA GLY A 113 13.13 5.56 24.25
C GLY A 113 13.38 4.41 23.27
N MET A 114 12.55 4.23 22.24
CA MET A 114 12.96 3.45 21.06
C MET A 114 13.80 4.35 20.14
N ASP A 115 14.98 3.89 19.74
CA ASP A 115 15.89 4.57 18.81
C ASP A 115 15.08 5.16 17.66
N HIS A 116 15.05 6.50 17.57
CA HIS A 116 14.20 7.24 16.64
C HIS A 116 14.31 6.65 15.23
N PRO A 117 13.33 5.85 14.76
CA PRO A 117 13.21 5.66 13.33
C PRO A 117 12.93 7.07 12.82
N MET A 118 13.78 7.56 11.91
CA MET A 118 13.63 8.87 11.27
C MET A 118 12.15 9.16 11.07
N MET A 119 11.61 10.13 11.84
CA MET A 119 10.17 10.39 11.87
C MET A 119 9.69 10.52 10.43
N MET A 120 8.73 9.68 10.04
CA MET A 120 8.21 9.71 8.68
C MET A 120 7.60 11.09 8.39
N PRO A 121 7.70 11.60 7.15
CA PRO A 121 7.17 12.90 6.80
C PRO A 121 5.73 13.09 7.28
N GLY A 122 5.46 14.24 7.90
CA GLY A 122 4.11 14.66 8.30
C GLY A 122 3.55 14.05 9.59
N MET A 123 4.17 13.00 10.16
CA MET A 123 3.77 12.44 11.46
C MET A 123 3.71 13.52 12.54
N LEU A 124 2.69 13.47 13.39
CA LEU A 124 2.60 14.31 14.57
C LEU A 124 3.65 13.87 15.58
N THR A 125 4.33 14.85 16.18
CA THR A 125 5.23 14.62 17.31
C THR A 125 4.45 14.29 18.59
N ALA A 126 5.13 13.81 19.63
CA ALA A 126 4.53 13.57 20.94
C ALA A 126 3.87 14.84 21.51
N GLU A 127 4.51 16.01 21.33
CA GLU A 127 3.98 17.29 21.76
C GLU A 127 2.72 17.69 20.97
N GLN A 128 2.71 17.47 19.65
CA GLN A 128 1.53 17.74 18.81
C GLN A 128 0.36 16.81 19.17
N LEU A 129 0.64 15.53 19.44
CA LEU A 129 -0.36 14.57 19.90
C LEU A 129 -0.94 14.98 21.26
N ALA A 130 -0.09 15.34 22.22
CA ALA A 130 -0.54 15.81 23.54
C ALA A 130 -1.36 17.10 23.44
N GLN A 131 -0.96 18.02 22.55
CA GLN A 131 -1.71 19.25 22.29
C GLN A 131 -3.11 18.92 21.75
N LEU A 132 -3.20 18.03 20.75
CA LEU A 132 -4.46 17.62 20.15
C LEU A 132 -5.37 16.90 21.16
N ASP A 133 -4.83 15.95 21.92
CA ASP A 133 -5.58 15.18 22.94
C ASP A 133 -6.09 16.04 24.10
N SER A 134 -5.42 17.17 24.39
CA SER A 134 -5.88 18.13 25.41
C SER A 134 -7.00 19.06 24.91
N ALA A 135 -7.17 19.21 23.60
CA ALA A 135 -8.09 20.17 23.01
C ALA A 135 -9.53 19.63 22.97
N ARG A 136 -10.51 20.54 23.04
CA ARG A 136 -11.94 20.19 22.95
C ARG A 136 -12.69 21.16 22.05
N GLY A 137 -13.79 20.71 21.46
CA GLY A 137 -14.70 21.55 20.70
C GLY A 137 -14.01 22.25 19.52
N PRO A 138 -14.28 23.55 19.27
CA PRO A 138 -13.70 24.28 18.15
C PRO A 138 -12.17 24.29 18.08
N GLU A 139 -11.48 24.22 19.23
CA GLU A 139 -10.02 24.16 19.26
C GLU A 139 -9.50 22.78 18.85
N PHE A 140 -10.20 21.70 19.24
CA PHE A 140 -9.91 20.36 18.72
C PHE A 140 -10.08 20.34 17.21
N ASP A 141 -11.16 20.93 16.69
CA ASP A 141 -11.41 20.96 15.26
C ASP A 141 -10.28 21.69 14.50
N ARG A 142 -9.84 22.84 15.01
CA ARG A 142 -8.76 23.62 14.42
C ARG A 142 -7.45 22.84 14.39
N LEU A 143 -7.08 22.22 15.50
CA LEU A 143 -5.84 21.45 15.62
C LEU A 143 -5.88 20.18 14.78
N PHE A 144 -7.00 19.44 14.81
CA PHE A 144 -7.19 18.25 13.98
C PHE A 144 -7.00 18.57 12.51
N LEU A 145 -7.71 19.59 11.99
CA LEU A 145 -7.60 19.97 10.58
C LEU A 145 -6.18 20.40 10.22
N THR A 146 -5.54 21.20 11.08
CA THR A 146 -4.17 21.68 10.86
C THR A 146 -3.19 20.51 10.78
N PHE A 147 -3.25 19.59 11.76
CA PHE A 147 -2.31 18.49 11.85
C PHE A 147 -2.61 17.36 10.87
N MET A 148 -3.87 17.09 10.55
CA MET A 148 -4.21 16.10 9.53
C MET A 148 -3.84 16.58 8.12
N ILE A 149 -3.89 17.89 7.84
CA ILE A 149 -3.31 18.45 6.60
C ILE A 149 -1.78 18.23 6.54
N GLN A 150 -1.07 18.47 7.66
CA GLN A 150 0.37 18.17 7.76
C GLN A 150 0.64 16.69 7.50
N HIS A 151 -0.14 15.82 8.15
CA HIS A 151 -0.03 14.37 8.06
C HIS A 151 -0.20 13.89 6.61
N HIS A 152 -1.29 14.29 5.94
CA HIS A 152 -1.57 13.90 4.54
C HIS A 152 -0.52 14.39 3.55
N LYS A 153 0.05 15.59 3.75
CA LYS A 153 1.19 16.06 2.95
C LYS A 153 2.42 15.16 3.12
N GLY A 154 2.59 14.59 4.32
CA GLY A 154 3.55 13.56 4.62
C GLY A 154 3.35 12.29 3.77
N ALA A 155 2.13 11.77 3.71
CA ALA A 155 1.80 10.61 2.88
C ALA A 155 2.11 10.87 1.39
N ILE A 156 1.75 12.05 0.87
CA ILE A 156 2.08 12.46 -0.50
C ILE A 156 3.60 12.51 -0.72
N THR A 157 4.37 12.99 0.27
CA THR A 157 5.83 13.01 0.22
C THR A 157 6.39 11.59 0.09
N MET A 158 5.87 10.64 0.86
CA MET A 158 6.27 9.23 0.80
C MET A 158 5.95 8.60 -0.57
N VAL A 159 4.77 8.90 -1.14
CA VAL A 159 4.41 8.45 -2.50
C VAL A 159 5.37 9.00 -3.54
N ASN A 160 5.69 10.29 -3.48
CA ASN A 160 6.64 10.92 -4.40
C ASN A 160 8.05 10.33 -4.26
N GLN A 161 8.47 10.00 -3.03
CA GLN A 161 9.76 9.35 -2.77
C GLN A 161 9.80 7.93 -3.32
N LEU A 162 8.71 7.16 -3.23
CA LEU A 162 8.61 5.83 -3.82
C LEU A 162 8.85 5.89 -5.34
N PHE A 163 8.05 6.71 -6.05
CA PHE A 163 8.17 6.84 -7.49
C PHE A 163 9.50 7.48 -7.92
N GLY A 164 10.04 8.42 -7.14
CA GLY A 164 11.33 9.05 -7.41
C GLY A 164 12.53 8.09 -7.32
N GLN A 165 12.38 6.95 -6.65
CA GLN A 165 13.38 5.88 -6.59
C GLN A 165 13.27 4.89 -7.77
N GLY A 166 12.31 5.09 -8.69
CA GLY A 166 11.99 4.11 -9.72
C GLY A 166 11.31 2.85 -9.15
N ALA A 167 10.71 2.95 -7.97
CA ALA A 167 9.93 1.88 -7.35
C ALA A 167 8.41 2.11 -7.58
N GLY A 168 7.58 1.22 -7.04
CA GLY A 168 6.14 1.28 -7.22
C GLY A 168 5.65 0.84 -8.61
N GLU A 169 6.47 0.09 -9.36
CA GLU A 169 6.10 -0.42 -10.69
C GLU A 169 5.14 -1.62 -10.61
N GLN A 170 5.18 -2.35 -9.50
CA GLN A 170 4.30 -3.48 -9.24
C GLN A 170 2.83 -3.01 -9.22
N GLU A 171 1.95 -3.67 -9.98
CA GLU A 171 0.60 -3.15 -10.26
C GLU A 171 -0.20 -2.80 -8.99
N THR A 172 -0.10 -3.64 -7.94
CA THR A 172 -0.83 -3.38 -6.69
C THR A 172 -0.24 -2.19 -5.95
N VAL A 173 1.10 -2.09 -5.90
CA VAL A 173 1.80 -0.95 -5.27
C VAL A 173 1.49 0.34 -6.01
N TYR A 174 1.57 0.34 -7.35
CA TYR A 174 1.26 1.50 -8.19
C TYR A 174 -0.16 2.01 -7.93
N ARG A 175 -1.15 1.11 -8.03
CA ARG A 175 -2.57 1.47 -7.82
C ARG A 175 -2.81 2.02 -6.42
N PHE A 176 -2.23 1.38 -5.41
CA PHE A 176 -2.34 1.84 -4.03
C PHE A 176 -1.71 3.22 -3.84
N ALA A 177 -0.45 3.41 -4.24
CA ALA A 177 0.26 4.68 -4.08
C ALA A 177 -0.39 5.83 -4.86
N SER A 178 -0.87 5.58 -6.09
CA SER A 178 -1.64 6.57 -6.85
C SER A 178 -2.99 6.88 -6.22
N GLY A 179 -3.67 5.88 -5.64
CA GLY A 179 -4.90 6.08 -4.86
C GLY A 179 -4.67 6.99 -3.66
N VAL A 180 -3.66 6.67 -2.83
CA VAL A 180 -3.25 7.51 -1.69
C VAL A 180 -2.96 8.93 -2.14
N TYR A 181 -2.21 9.14 -3.23
CA TYR A 181 -1.95 10.49 -3.74
C TYR A 181 -3.23 11.26 -4.05
N ALA A 182 -4.17 10.64 -4.79
CA ALA A 182 -5.40 11.29 -5.23
C ALA A 182 -6.36 11.58 -4.06
N ASP A 183 -6.56 10.60 -3.19
CA ASP A 183 -7.48 10.69 -2.06
C ASP A 183 -6.96 11.69 -1.03
N GLN A 184 -5.68 11.60 -0.64
CA GLN A 184 -5.09 12.52 0.34
C GLN A 184 -5.04 13.96 -0.18
N THR A 185 -4.85 14.17 -1.48
CA THR A 185 -4.94 15.51 -2.09
C THR A 185 -6.35 16.08 -1.96
N THR A 186 -7.37 15.28 -2.28
CA THR A 186 -8.78 15.68 -2.17
C THR A 186 -9.18 15.96 -0.72
N GLU A 187 -8.71 15.14 0.23
CA GLU A 187 -8.95 15.34 1.65
C GLU A 187 -8.25 16.60 2.19
N ILE A 188 -7.02 16.89 1.76
CA ILE A 188 -6.34 18.15 2.09
C ILE A 188 -7.18 19.35 1.66
N GLU A 189 -7.65 19.38 0.42
CA GLU A 189 -8.46 20.50 -0.07
C GLU A 189 -9.75 20.67 0.75
N ARG A 190 -10.39 19.56 1.11
CA ARG A 190 -11.58 19.57 1.94
C ARG A 190 -11.29 20.10 3.33
N MET A 191 -10.21 19.64 3.96
CA MET A 191 -9.80 20.12 5.29
C MET A 191 -9.42 21.60 5.27
N GLN A 192 -8.75 22.07 4.21
CA GLN A 192 -8.44 23.50 4.03
C GLN A 192 -9.71 24.35 3.95
N ARG A 193 -10.74 23.89 3.22
CA ARG A 193 -12.04 24.57 3.19
C ARG A 193 -12.70 24.61 4.57
N MET A 194 -12.71 23.48 5.28
CA MET A 194 -13.26 23.40 6.64
C MET A 194 -12.53 24.33 7.61
N LEU A 195 -11.20 24.37 7.55
CA LEU A 195 -10.37 25.23 8.37
C LEU A 195 -10.60 26.71 8.04
N GLY A 196 -10.73 27.05 6.75
CA GLY A 196 -11.09 28.40 6.32
C GLY A 196 -12.47 28.83 6.84
N THR A 197 -13.47 27.96 6.77
CA THR A 197 -14.80 28.23 7.35
C THR A 197 -14.72 28.42 8.86
N LEU A 198 -13.93 27.60 9.58
CA LEU A 198 -13.77 27.72 11.02
C LEU A 198 -13.11 29.05 11.42
N LEU A 199 -12.10 29.49 10.68
CA LEU A 199 -11.32 30.70 11.00
C LEU A 199 -11.99 32.01 10.58
N PHE A 200 -12.82 31.98 9.52
CA PHE A 200 -13.35 33.21 8.90
C PHE A 200 -14.87 33.22 8.70
N GLY A 201 -15.56 32.10 8.96
CA GLY A 201 -16.98 31.91 8.64
C GLY A 201 -17.96 32.68 9.53
N GLU A 202 -17.56 33.14 10.72
CA GLU A 202 -18.40 33.97 11.60
C GLU A 202 -18.27 35.49 11.35
N HIS A 203 -17.47 35.92 10.37
CA HIS A 203 -17.23 37.34 10.06
C HIS A 203 -17.75 37.74 8.67
N ARG A 204 -19.02 37.44 8.37
CA ARG A 204 -19.74 38.15 7.31
C ARG A 204 -20.85 39.00 7.95
N PRO A 205 -20.78 40.35 7.89
CA PRO A 205 -21.85 41.22 8.38
C PRO A 205 -23.15 41.01 7.60
#